data_AF-A0A1J5SB59-F1
#
_entry.id   AF-A0A1J5SB59-F1
#
_cell.length_a   1.000
_cell.length_b   1.000
_cell.length_c   1.000
_cell.angle_alpha   90.00
_cell.angle_beta   90.00
_cell.angle_gamma   90.00
#
_symmetry.space_group_name_H-M   'P 1'
#
loop_
_entity.id
_entity.type
_entity.pdbx_description
1 polymer ?
#
loop_
_entity_poly.entity_id
_entity_poly.type
_entity_poly.pdbx_seq_one_letter_code
_entity_poly.pdbx_strand_id
1 'polypeptide(L)'
;MEHTAVAHHHDGKKEVIRVTIILTVLTIIELALGFAMMGMENQHLRLTIKGIIIILMLSKAFYIVGYFMHLKHEVKNLIMTIVVPLLIFIWFIFAFLYDGNSFNHLKNTYDPYKKELSTKKVEKKTEIKETKTEEIKKAVD
;
A
#
# COMPACT_ATOMS: atom_id res chain seq x y z
N MET A 1 -59.02 -7.66 -26.84
CA MET A 1 -57.73 -7.94 -27.50
C MET A 1 -56.68 -7.99 -26.42
N GLU A 2 -55.88 -9.05 -26.43
CA GLU A 2 -54.94 -9.47 -25.40
C GLU A 2 -53.87 -8.44 -25.04
N HIS A 3 -53.43 -8.53 -23.79
CA HIS A 3 -52.24 -7.88 -23.26
C HIS A 3 -50.98 -8.55 -23.83
N THR A 4 -50.41 -8.00 -24.90
CA THR A 4 -49.04 -8.31 -25.32
C THR A 4 -48.05 -7.33 -24.66
N ALA A 5 -47.92 -7.42 -23.34
CA ALA A 5 -46.76 -6.90 -22.63
C ALA A 5 -45.60 -7.90 -22.79
N VAL A 6 -45.06 -7.97 -24.01
CA VAL A 6 -43.93 -8.85 -24.33
C VAL A 6 -42.68 -8.32 -23.61
N ALA A 7 -42.12 -9.20 -22.79
CA ALA A 7 -41.02 -8.98 -21.88
C ALA A 7 -39.73 -8.54 -22.59
N HIS A 8 -39.34 -7.27 -22.43
CA HIS A 8 -38.04 -6.74 -22.86
C HIS A 8 -37.24 -6.17 -21.67
N HIS A 9 -37.02 -6.94 -20.59
CA HIS A 9 -36.21 -6.49 -19.44
C HIS A 9 -35.48 -7.64 -18.70
N HIS A 10 -34.82 -8.56 -19.43
CA HIS A 10 -34.17 -9.73 -18.82
C HIS A 10 -32.66 -9.90 -19.08
N ASP A 11 -32.00 -9.01 -19.85
CA ASP A 11 -30.58 -9.20 -20.19
C ASP A 11 -29.63 -8.70 -19.08
N GLY A 12 -29.79 -7.46 -18.61
CA GLY A 12 -28.89 -6.86 -17.62
C GLY A 12 -28.88 -7.58 -16.26
N LYS A 13 -30.01 -8.18 -15.84
CA LYS A 13 -30.10 -8.94 -14.59
C LYS A 13 -29.21 -10.19 -14.59
N LYS A 14 -29.09 -10.88 -15.72
CA LYS A 14 -28.29 -12.10 -15.83
C LYS A 14 -26.79 -11.81 -15.80
N GLU A 15 -26.36 -10.68 -16.38
CA GLU A 15 -24.96 -10.26 -16.37
C GLU A 15 -24.50 -9.88 -14.95
N VAL A 16 -25.30 -9.07 -14.23
CA VAL A 16 -25.03 -8.70 -12.84
C VAL A 16 -24.94 -9.93 -11.92
N ILE A 17 -25.85 -10.89 -12.08
CA ILE A 17 -25.82 -12.13 -11.28
C ILE A 17 -24.56 -12.95 -11.59
N ARG A 18 -24.18 -13.08 -12.87
CA ARG A 18 -22.96 -13.81 -13.25
C ARG A 18 -21.70 -13.17 -12.66
N VAL A 19 -21.61 -11.84 -12.72
CA VAL A 19 -20.50 -11.07 -12.12
C VAL A 19 -20.44 -11.26 -10.62
N THR A 20 -21.59 -11.18 -9.95
CA THR A 20 -21.70 -11.36 -8.49
C THR A 20 -21.25 -12.76 -8.07
N ILE A 21 -21.64 -13.80 -8.82
CA ILE A 21 -21.21 -15.18 -8.55
C ILE A 21 -19.69 -15.31 -8.71
N ILE A 22 -19.12 -14.81 -9.80
CA ILE A 22 -17.67 -14.86 -10.05
C ILE A 22 -16.90 -14.15 -8.94
N LEU A 23 -17.35 -12.96 -8.54
CA LEU A 23 -16.74 -12.18 -7.47
C LEU A 23 -16.85 -12.86 -6.11
N THR A 24 -17.99 -13.52 -5.84
CA THR A 24 -18.20 -14.27 -4.60
C THR A 24 -17.24 -15.45 -4.54
N VAL A 25 -17.13 -16.24 -5.61
CA VAL A 25 -16.19 -17.37 -5.68
C VAL A 25 -14.75 -16.89 -5.51
N LEU A 26 -14.35 -15.83 -6.19
CA LEU A 26 -13.00 -15.24 -6.06
C LEU A 26 -12.72 -14.82 -4.62
N THR A 27 -13.69 -14.21 -3.94
CA THR A 27 -13.57 -13.80 -2.53
C THR A 27 -13.46 -14.99 -1.58
N ILE A 28 -14.22 -16.06 -1.81
CA ILE A 28 -14.15 -17.28 -1.00
C ILE A 28 -12.77 -17.93 -1.14
N ILE A 29 -12.25 -18.05 -2.36
CA ILE A 29 -10.92 -18.61 -2.63
C ILE A 29 -9.82 -17.79 -1.93
N GLU A 30 -9.91 -16.47 -2.02
CA GLU A 30 -8.97 -15.56 -1.37
C GLU A 30 -8.99 -15.71 0.16
N LEU A 31 -10.18 -15.72 0.78
CA LEU A 31 -10.32 -15.95 2.21
C LEU A 31 -9.78 -17.32 2.63
N ALA A 32 -10.07 -18.37 1.85
CA ALA A 32 -9.56 -19.71 2.11
C ALA A 32 -8.03 -19.76 2.06
N LEU A 33 -7.40 -19.10 1.08
CA LEU A 33 -5.94 -18.94 1.01
C LEU A 33 -5.39 -18.15 2.21
N GLY A 34 -6.10 -17.10 2.64
CA GLY A 34 -5.76 -16.33 3.84
C GLY A 34 -5.79 -17.17 5.12
N PHE A 35 -6.83 -18.00 5.29
CA PHE A 35 -6.94 -18.92 6.43
C PHE A 35 -5.90 -20.05 6.37
N ALA A 36 -5.65 -20.62 5.19
CA ALA A 36 -4.65 -21.68 5.00
C ALA A 36 -3.22 -21.21 5.38
N MET A 37 -2.94 -19.91 5.29
CA MET A 37 -1.67 -19.33 5.72
C MET A 37 -1.43 -19.41 7.24
N MET A 38 -2.48 -19.50 8.06
CA MET A 38 -2.38 -19.45 9.53
C MET A 38 -1.60 -20.64 10.13
N GLY A 39 -1.62 -21.80 9.46
CA GLY A 39 -0.92 -23.01 9.90
C GLY A 39 0.49 -23.21 9.32
N MET A 40 1.01 -22.25 8.55
CA MET A 40 2.23 -22.46 7.76
C MET A 40 3.46 -21.81 8.40
N GLU A 41 4.44 -22.60 8.84
CA GLU A 41 5.70 -22.11 9.45
C GLU A 41 6.73 -21.61 8.43
N ASN A 42 6.64 -22.06 7.17
CA ASN A 42 7.56 -21.67 6.11
C ASN A 42 7.39 -20.20 5.73
N GLN A 43 8.35 -19.35 6.11
CA GLN A 43 8.30 -17.91 5.86
C GLN A 43 8.25 -17.56 4.36
N HIS A 44 8.92 -18.32 3.51
CA HIS A 44 8.94 -18.07 2.07
C HIS A 44 7.57 -18.32 1.43
N LEU A 45 6.93 -19.45 1.75
CA LEU A 45 5.59 -19.77 1.26
C LEU A 45 4.54 -18.78 1.78
N ARG A 46 4.68 -18.32 3.03
CA ARG A 46 3.83 -17.28 3.61
C ARG A 46 3.91 -15.96 2.83
N LEU A 47 5.11 -15.53 2.43
CA LEU A 47 5.30 -14.32 1.62
C LEU A 47 4.68 -14.48 0.22
N THR A 48 4.88 -15.62 -0.42
CA THR A 48 4.28 -15.91 -1.73
C THR A 48 2.76 -15.88 -1.68
N ILE A 49 2.15 -16.52 -0.68
CA ILE A 49 0.68 -16.53 -0.51
C ILE A 49 0.16 -15.12 -0.24
N LYS A 50 0.84 -14.31 0.57
CA LYS A 50 0.50 -12.88 0.75
C LYS A 50 0.50 -12.12 -0.58
N GLY A 51 1.51 -12.35 -1.42
CA GLY A 51 1.57 -11.76 -2.76
C GLY A 51 0.38 -12.17 -3.63
N ILE A 52 0.02 -13.46 -3.62
CA ILE A 52 -1.13 -13.98 -4.37
C ILE A 52 -2.45 -13.37 -3.88
N ILE A 53 -2.65 -13.26 -2.56
CA ILE A 53 -3.84 -12.63 -1.97
C ILE A 53 -3.97 -11.17 -2.44
N ILE A 54 -2.87 -10.40 -2.43
CA ILE A 54 -2.89 -9.01 -2.92
C ILE A 54 -3.27 -8.95 -4.41
N ILE A 55 -2.73 -9.85 -5.23
CA ILE A 55 -3.05 -9.90 -6.67
C ILE A 55 -4.53 -10.27 -6.88
N LEU A 56 -5.09 -11.20 -6.10
CA LEU A 56 -6.51 -11.56 -6.16
C LEU A 56 -7.41 -10.37 -5.75
N MET A 57 -7.04 -9.64 -4.70
CA MET A 57 -7.75 -8.44 -4.25
C MET A 57 -7.78 -7.36 -5.33
N LEU A 58 -6.64 -7.09 -5.97
CA LEU A 58 -6.56 -6.15 -7.09
C LEU A 58 -7.39 -6.64 -8.28
N SER A 59 -7.26 -7.92 -8.63
CA SER A 59 -8.00 -8.53 -9.74
C SER A 59 -9.52 -8.41 -9.56
N LYS A 60 -10.01 -8.65 -8.34
CA LYS A 60 -11.42 -8.45 -7.98
C LYS A 60 -11.86 -7.00 -8.16
N ALA A 61 -11.05 -6.04 -7.69
CA ALA A 61 -11.36 -4.62 -7.83
C ALA A 61 -11.43 -4.20 -9.31
N PHE A 62 -10.48 -4.63 -10.14
CA PHE A 62 -10.52 -4.40 -11.58
C PHE A 62 -11.74 -5.03 -12.26
N TYR A 63 -12.11 -6.25 -11.86
CA TYR A 63 -13.30 -6.93 -12.40
C TYR A 63 -14.60 -6.18 -12.04
N ILE A 64 -14.71 -5.67 -10.81
CA ILE A 64 -15.84 -4.83 -10.38
C ILE A 64 -15.92 -3.57 -11.25
N VAL A 65 -14.82 -2.85 -11.40
CA VAL A 65 -14.77 -1.62 -12.21
C VAL A 65 -15.17 -1.92 -13.67
N GLY A 66 -14.60 -2.97 -14.27
CA GLY A 66 -14.88 -3.36 -15.65
C GLY A 66 -16.35 -3.73 -15.91
N TYR A 67 -16.95 -4.54 -15.03
CA TYR A 67 -18.30 -5.07 -15.25
C TYR A 67 -19.42 -4.18 -14.66
N PHE A 68 -19.27 -3.68 -13.43
CA PHE A 68 -20.34 -2.89 -12.79
C PHE A 68 -20.42 -1.45 -13.27
N MET A 69 -19.36 -0.90 -13.84
CA MET A 69 -19.41 0.42 -14.47
C MET A 69 -19.82 0.36 -15.95
N HIS A 70 -20.44 -0.75 -16.37
CA HIS A 70 -21.05 -0.94 -17.69
C HIS A 70 -20.09 -0.81 -18.88
N LEU A 71 -18.78 -0.89 -18.64
CA LEU A 71 -17.72 -0.53 -19.58
C LEU A 71 -17.63 -1.41 -20.84
N LYS A 72 -18.31 -2.55 -20.83
CA LYS A 72 -18.08 -3.64 -21.79
C LYS A 72 -18.72 -3.39 -23.17
N HIS A 73 -19.79 -2.61 -23.27
CA HIS A 73 -20.51 -2.48 -24.56
C HIS A 73 -20.88 -1.06 -25.01
N GLU A 74 -20.80 -0.01 -24.19
CA GLU A 74 -21.32 1.33 -24.60
C GLU A 74 -20.43 2.58 -24.33
N VAL A 75 -19.23 2.48 -23.76
CA VAL A 75 -18.80 3.55 -22.82
C VAL A 75 -17.33 3.99 -22.84
N LYS A 76 -16.83 4.47 -23.97
CA LYS A 76 -15.55 5.21 -23.99
C LYS A 76 -15.58 6.52 -23.17
N ASN A 77 -16.73 7.19 -23.09
CA ASN A 77 -16.85 8.43 -22.31
C ASN A 77 -17.00 8.18 -20.80
N LEU A 78 -17.75 7.16 -20.40
CA LEU A 78 -17.93 6.85 -18.98
C LEU A 78 -16.64 6.29 -18.37
N ILE A 79 -15.86 5.51 -19.12
CA ILE A 79 -14.55 5.02 -18.64
C ILE A 79 -13.63 6.18 -18.24
N MET A 80 -13.64 7.27 -19.02
CA MET A 80 -12.83 8.47 -18.74
C MET A 80 -13.18 9.09 -17.39
N THR A 81 -14.47 9.17 -17.06
CA THR A 81 -14.94 9.78 -15.80
C THR A 81 -14.61 8.97 -14.54
N ILE A 82 -14.28 7.69 -14.70
CA ILE A 82 -13.97 6.79 -13.58
C ILE A 82 -12.46 6.56 -13.48
N VAL A 83 -11.79 6.40 -14.62
CA VAL A 83 -10.34 6.23 -14.70
C VAL A 83 -9.60 7.48 -14.24
N VAL A 84 -10.10 8.68 -14.57
CA VAL A 84 -9.45 9.94 -14.15
C VAL A 84 -9.41 10.09 -12.62
N PRO A 85 -10.53 9.96 -11.88
CA PRO A 85 -10.50 9.97 -10.42
C PRO A 85 -9.62 8.86 -9.83
N LEU A 86 -9.64 7.65 -10.40
CA LEU A 86 -8.79 6.54 -9.93
C LEU A 86 -7.30 6.81 -10.11
N LEU A 87 -6.89 7.38 -11.25
CA LEU A 87 -5.50 7.73 -11.53
C LEU A 87 -5.02 8.85 -10.61
N ILE A 88 -5.85 9.87 -10.39
CA ILE A 88 -5.57 10.94 -9.42
C ILE A 88 -5.42 10.36 -8.02
N PHE A 89 -6.29 9.42 -7.62
CA PHE A 89 -6.21 8.78 -6.30
C PHE A 89 -4.91 7.99 -6.11
N ILE A 90 -4.51 7.19 -7.11
CA ILE A 90 -3.25 6.44 -7.09
C ILE A 90 -2.05 7.38 -7.01
N TRP A 91 -2.04 8.45 -7.82
CA TRP A 91 -1.03 9.49 -7.77
C TRP A 91 -0.94 10.15 -6.39
N PHE A 92 -2.08 10.46 -5.77
CA PHE A 92 -2.14 11.02 -4.41
C PHE A 92 -1.52 10.10 -3.38
N ILE A 93 -1.77 8.79 -3.45
CA ILE A 93 -1.14 7.82 -2.54
C ILE A 93 0.39 7.88 -2.66
N PHE A 94 0.92 7.90 -3.89
CA PHE A 94 2.36 8.01 -4.09
C PHE A 94 2.94 9.34 -3.59
N ALA A 95 2.27 10.46 -3.87
CA ALA A 95 2.69 11.78 -3.40
C ALA A 95 2.73 11.84 -1.86
N PHE A 96 1.68 11.37 -1.19
CA PHE A 96 1.65 11.30 0.27
C PHE A 96 2.65 10.32 0.86
N LEU A 97 2.93 9.20 0.20
CA LEU A 97 3.93 8.25 0.67
C LEU A 97 5.35 8.84 0.59
N TYR A 98 5.64 9.58 -0.49
CA TYR A 98 6.91 10.29 -0.65
C TYR A 98 7.07 11.41 0.38
N ASP A 99 6.03 12.23 0.55
CA ASP A 99 6.04 13.33 1.52
C ASP A 99 6.10 12.81 2.96
N GLY A 100 5.36 11.74 3.28
CA GLY A 100 5.42 11.06 4.57
C GLY A 100 6.81 10.47 4.88
N ASN A 101 7.48 9.90 3.87
CA ASN A 101 8.85 9.41 4.02
C ASN A 101 9.85 10.56 4.25
N SER A 102 9.69 11.68 3.53
CA SER A 102 10.47 12.90 3.74
C SER A 102 10.28 13.45 5.15
N PHE A 103 9.03 13.55 5.61
CA PHE A 103 8.68 14.02 6.96
C PHE A 103 9.31 13.16 8.06
N ASN A 104 9.25 11.83 7.93
CA ASN A 104 9.91 10.93 8.88
C ASN A 104 11.44 11.09 8.87
N HIS A 105 12.04 11.22 7.69
CA HIS A 105 13.48 11.44 7.56
C HIS A 105 13.93 12.75 8.22
N LEU A 106 13.20 13.84 7.96
CA LEU A 106 13.47 15.16 8.55
C LEU A 106 13.37 15.10 10.08
N LYS A 107 12.33 14.46 10.63
CA LYS A 107 12.20 14.31 12.09
C LYS A 107 13.32 13.52 12.74
N ASN A 108 13.87 12.51 12.06
CA ASN A 108 14.96 11.71 12.61
C ASN A 108 16.31 12.43 12.52
N THR A 109 16.50 13.29 11.51
CA THR A 109 17.75 14.01 11.24
C THR A 109 17.82 15.40 11.90
N TYR A 110 16.70 16.09 12.07
CA TYR A 110 16.56 17.39 12.72
C TYR A 110 16.03 17.25 14.16
N ASP A 111 16.79 16.54 15.00
CA ASP A 111 16.63 16.64 16.44
C ASP A 111 17.73 17.55 17.00
N PRO A 112 17.42 18.82 17.33
CA PRO A 112 18.42 19.78 17.84
C PRO A 112 19.07 19.27 19.14
N TYR A 113 18.35 18.53 19.98
CA TYR A 113 18.91 17.95 21.20
C TYR A 113 19.96 16.87 20.88
N LYS A 114 19.78 16.05 19.84
CA LYS A 114 20.81 15.07 19.42
C LYS A 114 22.06 15.73 18.85
N LYS A 115 21.91 16.86 18.16
CA LYS A 115 23.06 17.62 17.62
C LYS A 115 23.88 18.23 18.76
N GLU A 116 23.22 18.87 19.73
CA GLU A 116 23.89 19.46 20.91
C GLU A 116 24.54 18.40 21.81
N LEU A 117 23.90 17.25 22.02
CA LEU A 117 24.51 16.15 22.77
C LEU A 117 25.73 15.56 22.06
N SER A 118 25.72 15.50 20.72
CA SER A 118 26.86 15.02 19.93
C SER A 118 28.02 15.99 19.96
N THR A 119 27.78 17.30 19.83
CA THR A 119 28.84 18.32 19.94
C THR A 119 29.42 18.39 21.35
N LYS A 120 28.58 18.38 22.39
CA LYS A 120 29.03 18.41 23.80
C LYS A 120 29.83 17.16 24.19
N LYS A 121 29.50 15.99 23.63
CA LYS A 121 30.27 14.74 23.87
C LYS A 121 31.63 14.76 23.17
N VAL A 122 31.74 15.40 21.99
CA VAL A 122 33.01 15.56 21.27
C VAL A 122 33.93 16.52 22.02
N GLU A 123 33.42 17.68 22.46
CA GLU A 123 34.18 18.69 23.20
C GLU A 123 34.75 18.13 24.51
N LYS A 124 33.91 17.47 25.33
CA LYS A 124 34.35 16.82 26.57
C LYS A 124 35.41 15.73 26.32
N LYS A 125 35.34 14.99 25.21
CA LYS A 125 36.32 13.93 24.89
C LYS A 125 37.65 14.53 24.42
N THR A 126 37.61 15.66 23.72
CA THR A 126 38.80 16.40 23.28
C THR A 126 39.53 17.01 24.47
N GLU A 127 38.81 17.67 25.39
CA GLU A 127 39.40 18.21 26.63
C GLU A 127 40.11 17.12 27.43
N ILE A 128 39.44 15.97 27.69
CA ILE A 128 40.04 14.87 28.44
C ILE A 128 41.30 14.31 27.73
N LYS A 129 41.32 14.31 26.40
CA LYS A 129 42.46 13.80 25.63
C LYS A 129 43.65 14.77 25.68
N GLU A 130 43.40 16.07 25.61
CA GLU A 130 44.43 17.10 25.73
C GLU A 130 45.01 17.16 27.13
N THR A 131 44.18 17.16 28.18
CA THR A 131 44.65 17.11 29.57
C THR A 131 45.53 15.89 29.82
N LYS A 132 45.12 14.71 29.34
CA LYS A 132 45.89 13.48 29.51
C LYS A 132 47.21 13.49 28.71
N THR A 133 47.26 14.20 27.59
CA THR A 133 48.48 14.32 26.76
C THR A 133 49.48 15.30 27.38
N GLU A 134 48.99 16.40 27.96
CA GLU A 134 49.78 17.38 28.70
C GLU A 134 50.37 16.79 29.99
N GLU A 135 49.59 16.00 30.74
CA GLU A 135 50.06 15.30 31.94
C GLU A 135 51.16 14.28 31.62
N ILE A 136 51.04 13.55 30.49
CA ILE A 136 52.06 12.58 30.08
C ILE A 136 53.36 13.27 29.68
N LYS A 137 53.30 14.43 28.99
CA LYS A 137 54.51 15.19 28.66
C LYS A 137 55.24 15.70 29.90
N LYS A 138 54.51 16.24 30.88
CA LYS A 138 55.07 16.70 32.16
C LYS A 138 55.68 15.59 33.02
N ALA A 139 55.33 14.33 32.80
CA ALA A 139 55.87 13.20 33.55
C ALA A 139 57.12 12.58 32.89
N VAL A 140 57.47 13.01 31.68
CA VAL A 140 58.59 12.46 30.88
C VAL A 140 59.77 13.45 30.78
N ASP A 141 59.55 14.73 31.09
CA ASP A 141 60.59 15.74 31.34
C ASP A 141 61.02 15.76 32.82
#